data_AF-A0A0S8B9V1-F1
#
_entry.id   AF-A0A0S8B9V1-F1
#
_cell.length_a   1.000
_cell.length_b   1.000
_cell.length_c   1.000
_cell.angle_alpha   90.00
_cell.angle_beta   90.00
_cell.angle_gamma   90.00
#
_symmetry.space_group_name_H-M   'P 1'
#
loop_
_entity.id
_entity.type
_entity.pdbx_description
1 polymer ?
#
loop_
_entity_poly.entity_id
_entity_poly.type
_entity_poly.pdbx_seq_one_letter_code
_entity_poly.pdbx_strand_id
1 'polypeptide(L)'
;MNNIEQAYALARDRYALLGVDADQALARLAEVPISLHCWQGDDVGGFEDPGRGLSGGIMATGNYPGKARTAGELRQDLDMAFGLIPG
;
A
#
# COMPACT_ATOMS: atom_id res chain seq x y z
N MET A 1 9.35 14.89 24.24
CA MET A 1 8.33 14.49 23.25
C MET A 1 8.57 15.22 21.95
N ASN A 2 8.49 14.52 20.82
CA ASN A 2 8.59 15.14 19.50
C ASN A 2 7.25 15.79 19.09
N ASN A 3 7.24 16.56 17.99
CA ASN A 3 6.04 17.26 17.50
C ASN A 3 4.88 16.30 17.18
N ILE A 4 5.18 15.09 16.69
CA ILE A 4 4.18 14.07 16.35
C ILE A 4 3.49 13.55 17.61
N GLU A 5 4.24 13.25 18.67
CA GLU A 5 3.70 12.78 19.94
C GLU A 5 2.79 13.83 20.60
N GLN A 6 3.18 15.10 20.54
CA GLN A 6 2.37 16.22 21.04
C GLN A 6 1.07 16.39 20.23
N ALA A 7 1.17 16.32 18.90
CA ALA A 7 0.02 16.39 18.02
C ALA A 7 -0.94 15.20 18.24
N TYR A 8 -0.41 14.00 18.40
CA TYR A 8 -1.20 12.80 18.67
C TYR A 8 -1.92 12.88 20.03
N ALA A 9 -1.22 13.31 21.09
CA ALA A 9 -1.84 13.47 22.41
C ALA A 9 -3.04 14.42 22.35
N LEU A 10 -2.88 15.57 21.68
CA LEU A 10 -3.98 16.52 21.49
C LEU A 10 -5.14 15.92 20.67
N ALA A 11 -4.83 15.16 19.62
CA ALA A 11 -5.84 14.51 18.80
C ALA A 11 -6.62 13.45 19.60
N ARG A 12 -5.93 12.60 20.36
CA ARG A 12 -6.52 11.59 21.24
C ARG A 12 -7.50 12.22 22.23
N ASP A 13 -7.10 13.31 22.89
CA ASP A 13 -7.97 14.01 23.84
C ASP A 13 -9.23 14.58 23.15
N ARG A 14 -9.10 15.09 21.92
CA ARG A 14 -10.26 15.57 21.12
C ARG A 14 -11.22 14.44 20.74
N TYR A 15 -10.70 13.28 20.36
CA TYR A 15 -11.53 12.11 20.05
C TYR A 15 -12.21 11.55 21.31
N ALA A 16 -11.55 11.58 22.46
CA ALA A 16 -12.13 11.17 23.73
C ALA A 16 -13.36 12.01 24.13
N LEU A 17 -13.36 13.32 23.83
CA LEU A 17 -14.54 14.18 24.02
C LEU A 17 -15.76 13.75 23.19
N LEU A 18 -15.54 12.99 22.12
CA LEU A 18 -16.59 12.42 21.26
C LEU A 18 -16.93 10.97 21.65
N GLY A 19 -16.34 10.44 22.73
CA GLY A 19 -16.52 9.05 23.16
C GLY A 19 -15.76 8.03 22.31
N VAL A 20 -14.72 8.45 21.57
CA VAL A 20 -13.90 7.59 20.71
C VAL A 20 -12.56 7.33 21.38
N ASP A 21 -12.21 6.05 21.56
CA ASP A 21 -10.88 5.60 21.98
C ASP A 21 -9.98 5.42 20.74
N ALA A 22 -9.10 6.40 20.51
CA ALA A 22 -8.19 6.39 19.37
C ALA A 22 -7.13 5.28 19.47
N ASP A 23 -6.65 4.95 20.68
CA ASP A 23 -5.64 3.91 20.88
C ASP A 23 -6.25 2.53 20.57
N GLN A 24 -7.50 2.29 21.00
CA GLN A 24 -8.25 1.08 20.62
C GLN A 24 -8.50 1.01 19.11
N ALA A 25 -8.83 2.14 18.46
CA ALA A 25 -9.06 2.18 17.02
C ALA A 25 -7.78 1.82 16.23
N LEU A 26 -6.62 2.33 16.63
CA LEU A 26 -5.33 2.01 16.02
C LEU A 26 -4.94 0.54 16.22
N ALA A 27 -5.18 -0.02 17.42
CA ALA A 27 -4.95 -1.43 17.69
C ALA A 27 -5.78 -2.33 16.76
N ARG A 28 -7.06 -1.99 16.55
CA ARG A 28 -7.93 -2.72 15.62
C ARG A 28 -7.50 -2.53 14.16
N LEU A 29 -7.06 -1.33 13.77
CA LEU A 29 -6.61 -1.05 12.42
C LEU A 29 -5.40 -1.92 12.03
N ALA A 30 -4.47 -2.13 12.96
CA ALA A 30 -3.28 -2.96 12.75
C ALA A 30 -3.60 -4.44 12.46
N GLU A 31 -4.81 -4.90 12.77
CA GLU A 31 -5.25 -6.28 12.54
C GLU A 31 -6.02 -6.46 11.23
N VAL A 32 -6.31 -5.38 10.48
CA VAL A 32 -7.10 -5.45 9.24
C VAL A 32 -6.17 -5.57 8.03
N PRO A 33 -6.01 -6.76 7.43
CA PRO A 33 -5.12 -6.93 6.28
C PRO A 33 -5.72 -6.33 5.02
N ILE A 34 -4.88 -5.66 4.22
CA ILE A 34 -5.22 -5.17 2.89
C ILE A 34 -4.51 -6.02 1.84
N SER A 35 -5.27 -6.73 1.02
CA SER A 35 -4.72 -7.52 -0.10
C SER A 35 -4.30 -6.60 -1.24
N LEU A 36 -2.99 -6.37 -1.38
CA LEU A 36 -2.43 -5.58 -2.47
C LEU A 36 -2.38 -6.41 -3.76
N HIS A 37 -2.79 -5.79 -4.87
CA HIS A 37 -2.83 -6.45 -6.16
C HIS A 37 -1.46 -6.42 -6.85
N CYS A 38 -0.96 -7.60 -7.25
CA CYS A 38 0.38 -7.74 -7.81
C CYS A 38 0.57 -7.08 -9.18
N TRP A 39 -0.48 -7.03 -10.00
CA TRP A 39 -0.42 -6.54 -11.38
C TRP A 39 -0.14 -5.04 -11.51
N GLN A 40 -0.10 -4.30 -10.39
CA GLN A 40 0.31 -2.91 -10.40
C GLN A 40 1.81 -2.76 -10.68
N GLY A 41 2.64 -3.71 -10.24
CA GLY A 41 4.10 -3.57 -10.36
C GLY A 41 4.64 -3.82 -11.77
N ASP A 42 3.84 -4.41 -12.67
CA ASP A 42 4.27 -4.84 -14.00
C ASP A 42 3.32 -4.37 -15.13
N ASP A 43 2.43 -3.43 -14.84
CA ASP A 43 1.40 -2.96 -15.75
C ASP A 43 0.50 -4.08 -16.30
N VAL A 44 0.15 -5.06 -15.47
CA VAL A 44 -0.65 -6.24 -15.86
C VAL A 44 0.06 -7.09 -16.94
N GLY A 45 1.38 -6.97 -17.06
CA GLY A 45 2.17 -7.67 -18.09
C GLY A 45 2.20 -9.19 -17.89
N GLY A 46 2.26 -9.65 -16.65
CA GLY A 46 2.42 -11.06 -16.32
C GLY A 46 3.76 -11.64 -16.78
N PHE A 47 3.94 -12.94 -16.54
CA PHE A 47 5.20 -13.64 -16.85
C PHE A 47 5.04 -14.79 -17.86
N GLU A 48 3.83 -14.99 -18.39
CA GLU A 48 3.52 -16.05 -19.38
C GLU A 48 3.94 -15.64 -20.80
N ASP A 49 3.56 -14.43 -21.23
CA ASP A 49 3.91 -13.87 -22.54
C ASP A 49 4.20 -12.36 -22.41
N PRO A 50 5.42 -11.98 -22.03
CA PRO A 50 5.77 -10.58 -21.75
C PRO A 50 5.68 -9.65 -22.97
N GLY A 51 5.65 -10.22 -24.19
CA GLY A 51 5.55 -9.46 -25.44
C GLY A 51 4.11 -9.20 -25.86
N ARG A 52 3.15 -9.91 -25.26
CA ARG A 52 1.73 -9.73 -25.54
C ARG A 52 1.23 -8.44 -24.90
N GLY A 53 0.68 -7.55 -25.72
CA GLY A 53 -0.02 -6.36 -25.23
C GLY A 53 -1.28 -6.71 -24.43
N LEU A 54 -1.70 -5.79 -23.55
CA LEU A 54 -2.93 -5.95 -22.77
C LEU A 54 -4.16 -6.07 -23.67
N SER A 55 -5.12 -6.87 -23.22
CA SER A 55 -6.38 -7.15 -23.92
C SER A 55 -7.53 -7.25 -22.91
N GLY A 56 -8.75 -7.52 -23.38
CA GLY A 56 -9.92 -7.68 -22.49
C GLY A 56 -10.58 -6.37 -22.05
N GLY A 57 -10.31 -5.27 -22.76
CA GLY A 57 -10.93 -3.96 -22.49
C GLY A 57 -10.27 -3.16 -21.35
N ILE A 58 -9.14 -3.63 -20.83
CA ILE A 58 -8.34 -2.93 -19.82
C ILE A 58 -7.00 -2.47 -20.40
N MET A 59 -6.43 -1.42 -19.82
CA MET A 59 -5.17 -0.83 -20.27
C MET A 59 -4.46 -0.16 -19.08
N ALA A 60 -3.17 -0.37 -18.95
CA ALA A 60 -2.27 0.48 -18.18
C ALA A 60 -1.76 1.62 -19.07
N THR A 61 -1.79 2.85 -18.59
CA THR A 61 -1.41 4.05 -19.38
C THR A 61 -0.26 4.80 -18.72
N GLY A 62 0.52 5.50 -19.55
CA GLY A 62 1.79 6.10 -19.12
C GLY A 62 2.97 5.14 -19.34
N ASN A 63 4.16 5.70 -19.57
CA ASN A 63 5.39 4.95 -19.86
C ASN A 63 6.46 5.27 -18.82
N TYR A 64 6.08 5.21 -17.54
CA TYR A 64 7.02 5.46 -16.44
C TYR A 64 8.04 4.31 -16.38
N PRO A 65 9.36 4.60 -16.31
CA PRO A 65 10.36 3.55 -16.32
C PRO A 65 10.37 2.76 -15.01
N GLY A 66 10.86 1.52 -15.06
CA GLY A 66 11.15 0.72 -13.86
C GLY A 66 10.12 -0.35 -13.50
N LYS A 67 9.12 -0.64 -14.33
CA LYS A 67 8.19 -1.76 -14.09
C LYS A 67 8.93 -3.09 -13.97
N ALA A 68 8.43 -3.97 -13.11
CA ALA A 68 8.95 -5.32 -12.95
C ALA A 68 8.79 -6.13 -14.25
N ARG A 69 9.83 -6.90 -14.59
CA ARG A 69 9.89 -7.78 -15.78
C ARG A 69 9.99 -9.25 -15.39
N THR A 70 10.22 -9.53 -14.11
CA THR A 70 10.33 -10.88 -13.56
C THR A 70 9.62 -10.98 -12.23
N ALA A 71 9.26 -12.20 -11.83
CA ALA A 71 8.72 -12.45 -10.49
C ALA A 71 9.70 -12.11 -9.36
N GLY A 72 11.02 -12.06 -9.64
CA GLY A 72 12.03 -11.64 -8.68
C GLY A 72 11.96 -10.13 -8.43
N GLU A 73 11.95 -9.34 -9.50
CA GLU A 73 11.80 -7.88 -9.45
C GLU A 73 10.48 -7.49 -8.78
N LEU A 74 9.37 -8.12 -9.17
CA LEU A 74 8.06 -7.81 -8.60
C LEU A 74 7.98 -8.04 -7.08
N ARG A 75 8.67 -9.06 -6.57
CA ARG A 75 8.73 -9.30 -5.11
C ARG A 75 9.58 -8.24 -4.41
N GLN A 76 10.68 -7.80 -5.01
CA GLN A 76 11.52 -6.73 -4.44
C GLN A 76 10.76 -5.40 -4.40
N ASP A 77 9.99 -5.09 -5.44
CA ASP A 77 9.14 -3.90 -5.48
C ASP A 77 8.05 -3.95 -4.39
N LEU A 78 7.43 -5.12 -4.19
CA LEU A 78 6.46 -5.34 -3.11
C LEU A 78 7.10 -5.23 -1.72
N ASP A 79 8.29 -5.78 -1.50
CA ASP A 79 9.02 -5.66 -0.22
C ASP A 79 9.29 -4.20 0.12
N MET A 80 9.68 -3.38 -0.87
CA MET A 80 9.86 -1.94 -0.68
C MET A 80 8.54 -1.25 -0.35
N ALA A 81 7.45 -1.58 -1.04
CA ALA A 81 6.14 -1.03 -0.75
C ALA A 81 5.66 -1.40 0.67
N PHE A 82 5.81 -2.66 1.08
CA PHE A 82 5.46 -3.13 2.42
C PHE A 82 6.31 -2.48 3.50
N GLY A 83 7.59 -2.18 3.23
CA GLY A 83 8.44 -1.42 4.15
C GLY A 83 7.95 0.01 4.43
N LEU A 84 7.05 0.55 3.61
CA LEU A 84 6.49 1.89 3.73
C LEU A 84 5.01 1.91 4.17
N ILE A 85 4.34 0.76 4.22
CA ILE A 85 2.92 0.64 4.55
C ILE A 85 2.79 0.01 5.95
N PRO A 86 2.15 0.68 6.93
CA PRO A 86 1.98 0.11 8.26
C PRO A 86 0.90 -1.00 8.27
N GLY A 87 1.13 -2.02 9.09
CA GLY A 87 0.29 -3.21 9.21
C GLY A 87 1.07 -4.49 8.95
#